data_AF-A0A9D9K744-F1
#
_entry.id   AF-A0A9D9K744-F1
#
_cell.length_a   1.000
_cell.length_b   1.000
_cell.length_c   1.000
_cell.angle_alpha   90.00
_cell.angle_beta   90.00
_cell.angle_gamma   90.00
#
_symmetry.space_group_name_H-M   'P 1'
#
loop_
_entity.id
_entity.type
_entity.pdbx_description
1 polymer ?
#
loop_
_entity_poly.entity_id
_entity_poly.type
_entity_poly.pdbx_seq_one_letter_code
_entity_poly.pdbx_strand_id
1 'polypeptide(L)'
;AGRGPGCGVYHAHLYGRRKEKYDWLDAHTLTDTPWQPLAPASPFYFFTPRQTQNLAAYQSWPSVAEMFPVNSVGIVTARDGFAITFDKTEPQNRVLQFQNTHGLPDDMLAQAYNLKDKPSWSLAAARKKVQADADALKKIHPILYRPFDVRFIFYHEAVIERPRLEVMRHMLAGENLALILPKRVEHTGTWQHAFVTHHIVEHVAVSLKTIDYCFPLYIYPSISSPNMFHQSRQPNLADGLLPKLSAAYGFTPSPEEVLAYIYAILYSPTYRETYAQELRIDFPRIPFAADGDIFRQMANLGRQLIDLYLLRDLSNTAGVKYQGQGSDRIENVRYDPSSGRVSINADKYFEGITPEMWEYRIGGYQVLEKYLKDRKGRQMDDPVRYIRIAAALARTLDIQKSIDTIYLNCSGICL
;
A
#
# COMPACT_ATOMS: atom_id res chain seq x y z
N ALA A 1 28.01 -15.25 50.36
CA ALA A 1 28.07 -13.95 49.66
C ALA A 1 26.76 -13.77 48.88
N GLY A 2 25.87 -12.90 49.38
CA GLY A 2 24.58 -12.64 48.73
C GLY A 2 24.79 -11.98 47.37
N ARG A 3 24.19 -12.55 46.32
CA ARG A 3 24.03 -11.83 45.06
C ARG A 3 23.15 -10.61 45.38
N GLY A 4 23.68 -9.40 45.18
CA GLY A 4 22.88 -8.18 45.23
C GLY A 4 21.68 -8.26 44.27
N PRO A 5 20.72 -7.34 44.35
CA PRO A 5 19.58 -7.33 43.42
C PRO A 5 20.12 -7.33 41.99
N GLY A 6 19.82 -8.39 41.25
CA GLY A 6 20.42 -8.64 39.94
C GLY A 6 20.13 -7.50 38.96
N CYS A 7 21.06 -7.25 38.03
CA CYS A 7 20.80 -6.36 36.91
C CYS A 7 19.58 -6.88 36.13
N GLY A 8 18.56 -6.04 35.97
CA GLY A 8 17.32 -6.38 35.28
C GLY A 8 16.82 -5.17 34.49
N VAL A 9 16.02 -5.44 33.47
CA VAL A 9 15.31 -4.40 32.73
C VAL A 9 13.91 -4.29 33.30
N TYR A 10 13.50 -3.08 33.62
CA TYR A 10 12.19 -2.79 34.20
C TYR A 10 11.53 -1.65 33.45
N HIS A 11 10.21 -1.68 33.35
CA HIS A 11 9.43 -0.71 32.59
C HIS A 11 8.20 -0.27 33.38
N ALA A 12 7.94 1.03 33.36
CA ALA A 12 6.68 1.61 33.77
C ALA A 12 6.24 2.61 32.69
N HIS A 13 4.94 2.75 32.47
CA HIS A 13 4.40 3.67 31.47
C HIS A 13 3.45 4.66 32.12
N LEU A 14 3.61 5.94 31.77
CA LEU A 14 2.78 7.04 32.25
C LEU A 14 2.12 7.73 31.04
N TYR A 15 0.83 7.47 30.86
CA TYR A 15 0.00 8.08 29.80
C TYR A 15 -1.04 9.01 30.42
N GLY A 16 -1.36 10.10 29.74
CA GLY A 16 -2.36 11.06 30.24
C GLY A 16 -2.05 12.49 29.82
N ARG A 17 -2.86 13.42 30.34
CA ARG A 17 -2.70 14.84 30.06
C ARG A 17 -1.40 15.35 30.69
N ARG A 18 -0.87 16.43 30.12
CA ARG A 18 0.38 17.04 30.61
C ARG A 18 0.37 17.25 32.13
N LYS A 19 -0.69 17.86 32.67
CA LYS A 19 -0.81 18.15 34.11
C LYS A 19 -0.78 16.89 34.98
N GLU A 20 -1.59 15.89 34.65
CA GLU A 20 -1.65 14.61 35.39
C GLU A 20 -0.29 13.93 35.46
N LYS A 21 0.51 14.03 34.39
CA LYS A 21 1.86 13.47 34.36
C LYS A 21 2.83 14.21 35.28
N TYR A 22 2.73 15.54 35.36
CA TYR A 22 3.54 16.31 36.32
C TYR A 22 3.13 16.00 37.76
N ASP A 23 1.82 16.01 38.05
CA ASP A 23 1.32 15.69 39.38
C ASP A 23 1.78 14.28 39.82
N TRP A 24 1.80 13.31 38.89
CA TRP A 24 2.31 11.98 39.16
C TRP A 24 3.83 11.97 39.43
N LEU A 25 4.63 12.66 38.60
CA LEU A 25 6.09 12.75 38.74
C LEU A 25 6.53 13.51 40.00
N ASP A 26 5.73 14.46 40.47
CA ASP A 26 6.00 15.19 41.72
C ASP A 26 5.72 14.30 42.96
N ALA A 27 4.78 13.36 42.83
CA ALA A 27 4.36 12.47 43.90
C ALA A 27 5.11 11.12 43.96
N HIS A 28 5.88 10.77 42.92
CA HIS A 28 6.51 9.47 42.77
C HIS A 28 8.01 9.60 42.46
N THR A 29 8.77 8.60 42.86
CA THR A 29 10.21 8.46 42.67
C THR A 29 10.54 7.14 41.99
N LEU A 30 11.82 6.90 41.69
CA LEU A 30 12.26 5.60 41.14
C LEU A 30 11.93 4.43 42.08
N THR A 31 11.81 4.66 43.39
CA THR A 31 11.59 3.60 44.38
C THR A 31 10.13 3.17 44.54
N ASP A 32 9.18 4.07 44.30
CA ASP A 32 7.74 3.81 44.46
C ASP A 32 7.01 3.64 43.11
N THR A 33 7.71 3.86 41.99
CA THR A 33 7.19 3.60 40.65
C THR A 33 6.86 2.11 40.53
N PRO A 34 5.65 1.74 40.04
CA PRO A 34 5.24 0.35 39.86
C PRO A 34 5.90 -0.27 38.62
N TRP A 35 7.19 -0.57 38.75
CA TRP A 35 8.01 -1.17 37.71
C TRP A 35 7.57 -2.59 37.36
N GLN A 36 7.35 -2.86 36.08
CA GLN A 36 7.15 -4.19 35.54
C GLN A 36 8.49 -4.76 35.05
N PRO A 37 8.94 -5.93 35.52
CA PRO A 37 10.14 -6.58 34.99
C PRO A 37 9.94 -7.00 33.53
N LEU A 38 10.99 -6.85 32.72
CA LEU A 38 11.04 -7.27 31.33
C LEU A 38 12.18 -8.25 31.10
N ALA A 39 11.98 -9.16 30.14
CA ALA A 39 13.01 -10.03 29.60
C ALA A 39 13.17 -9.78 28.09
N PRO A 40 13.90 -8.72 27.69
CA PRO A 40 14.11 -8.42 26.27
C PRO A 40 14.78 -9.59 25.55
N ALA A 41 14.21 -10.02 24.42
CA ALA A 41 14.68 -11.16 23.65
C ALA A 41 15.02 -10.78 22.20
N SER A 42 15.92 -11.56 21.60
CA SER A 42 16.27 -11.49 20.17
C SER A 42 15.03 -11.62 19.26
N PRO A 43 15.02 -11.01 18.06
CA PRO A 43 16.10 -10.21 17.46
C PRO A 43 16.07 -8.72 17.82
N PHE A 44 15.01 -8.24 18.48
CA PHE A 44 14.76 -6.81 18.62
C PHE A 44 15.02 -6.24 20.02
N TYR A 45 15.03 -7.08 21.06
CA TYR A 45 15.29 -6.69 22.45
C TYR A 45 14.40 -5.52 22.94
N PHE A 46 13.08 -5.66 22.79
CA PHE A 46 12.13 -4.59 23.18
C PHE A 46 12.19 -4.26 24.68
N PHE A 47 12.15 -2.96 24.98
CA PHE A 47 12.09 -2.41 26.34
C PHE A 47 10.68 -1.97 26.74
N THR A 48 9.66 -2.54 26.09
CA THR A 48 8.25 -2.38 26.44
C THR A 48 7.61 -3.75 26.60
N PRO A 49 6.55 -3.89 27.43
CA PRO A 49 5.80 -5.13 27.54
C PRO A 49 5.21 -5.54 26.19
N ARG A 50 5.36 -6.81 25.82
CA ARG A 50 4.81 -7.38 24.59
C ARG A 50 4.07 -8.68 24.89
N GLN A 51 3.01 -8.93 24.12
CA GLN A 51 2.34 -10.23 24.10
C GLN A 51 3.13 -11.15 23.17
N THR A 52 3.98 -12.01 23.72
CA THR A 52 4.89 -12.86 22.93
C THR A 52 4.41 -14.30 22.76
N GLN A 53 3.18 -14.61 23.20
CA GLN A 53 2.65 -15.99 23.25
C GLN A 53 2.70 -16.70 21.88
N ASN A 54 2.48 -15.97 20.79
CA ASN A 54 2.48 -16.52 19.42
C ASN A 54 3.73 -16.13 18.60
N LEU A 55 4.72 -15.47 19.22
CA LEU A 55 5.86 -14.89 18.48
C LEU A 55 6.72 -15.95 17.81
N ALA A 56 6.94 -17.10 18.47
CA ALA A 56 7.75 -18.18 17.93
C ALA A 56 7.13 -18.78 16.66
N ALA A 57 5.82 -19.03 16.67
CA ALA A 57 5.08 -19.49 15.49
C ALA A 57 5.15 -18.44 14.37
N TYR A 58 4.89 -17.18 14.67
CA TYR A 58 4.98 -16.10 13.68
C TYR A 58 6.35 -16.00 13.01
N GLN A 59 7.42 -16.09 13.79
CA GLN A 59 8.79 -16.02 13.29
C GLN A 59 9.19 -17.23 12.44
N SER A 60 8.53 -18.38 12.61
CA SER A 60 8.79 -19.59 11.81
C SER A 60 8.26 -19.49 10.38
N TRP A 61 7.27 -18.63 10.14
CA TRP A 61 6.65 -18.47 8.82
C TRP A 61 7.49 -17.60 7.89
N PRO A 62 7.46 -17.87 6.57
CA PRO A 62 8.20 -17.06 5.60
C PRO A 62 7.65 -15.63 5.54
N SER A 63 8.55 -14.65 5.56
CA SER A 63 8.19 -13.26 5.32
C SER A 63 7.86 -13.00 3.86
N VAL A 64 7.03 -11.99 3.57
CA VAL A 64 6.73 -11.57 2.19
C VAL A 64 8.02 -11.25 1.42
N ALA A 65 9.01 -10.60 2.06
CA ALA A 65 10.26 -10.28 1.39
C ALA A 65 11.15 -11.52 1.13
N GLU A 66 11.04 -12.56 1.95
CA GLU A 66 11.70 -13.86 1.69
C GLU A 66 11.03 -14.60 0.52
N MET A 67 9.71 -14.47 0.37
CA MET A 67 8.95 -15.12 -0.72
C MET A 67 9.13 -14.43 -2.07
N PHE A 68 9.30 -13.11 -2.10
CA PHE A 68 9.45 -12.30 -3.32
C PHE A 68 10.85 -11.65 -3.37
N PRO A 69 11.87 -12.35 -3.90
CA PRO A 69 13.26 -11.92 -3.81
C PRO A 69 13.56 -10.61 -4.56
N VAL A 70 12.87 -10.35 -5.67
CA VAL A 70 13.00 -9.09 -6.40
C VAL A 70 11.92 -8.11 -5.93
N ASN A 71 12.32 -7.14 -5.12
CA ASN A 71 11.43 -6.09 -4.63
C ASN A 71 12.20 -4.80 -4.38
N SER A 72 11.48 -3.69 -4.32
CA SER A 72 12.04 -2.38 -4.01
C SER A 72 10.94 -1.46 -3.52
N VAL A 73 11.33 -0.41 -2.82
CA VAL A 73 10.46 0.73 -2.58
C VAL A 73 9.89 1.31 -3.88
N GLY A 74 8.75 1.98 -3.77
CA GLY A 74 8.17 2.75 -4.87
C GLY A 74 9.06 3.89 -5.37
N ILE A 75 8.59 4.58 -6.42
CA ILE A 75 9.35 5.65 -7.06
C ILE A 75 9.25 6.95 -6.28
N VAL A 76 10.29 7.79 -6.41
CA VAL A 76 10.33 9.13 -5.81
C VAL A 76 10.51 10.15 -6.93
N THR A 77 9.54 11.04 -7.11
CA THR A 77 9.69 12.13 -8.09
C THR A 77 10.37 13.36 -7.47
N ALA A 78 10.12 13.62 -6.19
CA ALA A 78 10.44 14.86 -5.46
C ALA A 78 9.83 16.14 -6.04
N ARG A 79 8.88 16.00 -6.98
CA ARG A 79 8.16 17.07 -7.69
C ARG A 79 6.81 16.56 -8.22
N ASP A 80 6.02 15.90 -7.36
CA ASP A 80 4.80 15.19 -7.78
C ASP A 80 3.84 16.09 -8.54
N GLY A 81 3.66 17.35 -8.12
CA GLY A 81 2.78 18.30 -8.80
C GLY A 81 3.12 18.53 -10.28
N PHE A 82 4.38 18.35 -10.67
CA PHE A 82 4.81 18.39 -12.07
C PHE A 82 4.85 16.99 -12.72
N ALA A 83 5.37 15.98 -12.02
CA ALA A 83 5.62 14.67 -12.60
C ALA A 83 4.35 13.81 -12.75
N ILE A 84 3.36 14.01 -11.87
CA ILE A 84 2.17 13.17 -11.74
C ILE A 84 0.92 14.05 -11.89
N THR A 85 -0.03 13.59 -12.69
CA THR A 85 -1.24 14.34 -13.08
C THR A 85 -2.48 13.46 -13.02
N PHE A 86 -3.66 14.09 -12.92
CA PHE A 86 -4.92 13.34 -12.94
C PHE A 86 -5.26 12.81 -14.33
N ASP A 87 -5.05 13.63 -15.35
CA ASP A 87 -5.33 13.28 -16.74
C ASP A 87 -4.06 13.06 -17.56
N LYS A 88 -4.18 12.27 -18.64
CA LYS A 88 -3.07 11.91 -19.53
C LYS A 88 -2.63 13.07 -20.44
N THR A 89 -3.51 14.03 -20.73
CA THR A 89 -3.19 15.19 -21.58
C THR A 89 -2.25 16.18 -20.88
N GLU A 90 -2.40 16.36 -19.57
CA GLU A 90 -1.54 17.25 -18.77
C GLU A 90 -0.03 16.92 -18.89
N PRO A 91 0.43 15.67 -18.70
CA PRO A 91 1.84 15.31 -18.79
C PRO A 91 2.30 15.29 -20.25
N GLN A 92 1.43 14.98 -21.21
CA GLN A 92 1.75 15.12 -22.64
C GLN A 92 2.10 16.58 -22.97
N ASN A 93 1.27 17.53 -22.53
CA ASN A 93 1.52 18.95 -22.72
C ASN A 93 2.82 19.39 -22.03
N ARG A 94 3.07 18.93 -20.79
CA ARG A 94 4.31 19.22 -20.06
C ARG A 94 5.55 18.70 -20.79
N VAL A 95 5.49 17.50 -21.37
CA VAL A 95 6.58 16.92 -22.17
C VAL A 95 6.85 17.78 -23.41
N LEU A 96 5.81 18.14 -24.17
CA LEU A 96 5.95 18.99 -25.36
C LEU A 96 6.55 20.36 -25.02
N GLN A 97 6.14 20.95 -23.89
CA GLN A 97 6.73 22.21 -23.42
C GLN A 97 8.20 22.06 -23.01
N PHE A 98 8.57 20.95 -22.36
CA PHE A 98 9.96 20.64 -22.04
C PHE A 98 10.81 20.52 -23.31
N GLN A 99 10.28 19.92 -24.37
CA GLN A 99 10.96 19.77 -25.67
C GLN A 99 11.06 21.10 -26.45
N ASN A 100 10.13 22.04 -26.25
CA ASN A 100 10.12 23.34 -26.91
C ASN A 100 11.09 24.34 -26.25
N THR A 101 12.39 24.04 -26.26
CA THR A 101 13.43 24.89 -25.65
C THR A 101 13.63 26.23 -26.34
N HIS A 102 13.26 26.35 -27.62
CA HIS A 102 13.37 27.60 -28.38
C HIS A 102 12.17 28.55 -28.18
N GLY A 103 10.96 28.00 -28.03
CA GLY A 103 9.74 28.80 -27.91
C GLY A 103 9.29 29.08 -26.48
N LEU A 104 9.85 28.38 -25.48
CA LEU A 104 9.48 28.56 -24.07
C LEU A 104 10.75 28.70 -23.20
N PRO A 105 11.05 29.90 -22.70
CA PRO A 105 12.08 30.13 -21.68
C PRO A 105 11.92 29.27 -20.42
N ASP A 106 13.06 28.94 -19.77
CA ASP A 106 13.12 28.10 -18.57
C ASP A 106 12.45 28.76 -17.35
N ASP A 107 12.62 30.06 -17.17
CA ASP A 107 12.05 30.84 -16.06
C ASP A 107 10.51 30.82 -16.07
N MET A 108 9.89 30.92 -17.24
CA MET A 108 8.45 30.81 -17.40
C MET A 108 7.94 29.42 -17.00
N LEU A 109 8.61 28.35 -17.41
CA LEU A 109 8.23 26.99 -17.00
C LEU A 109 8.48 26.74 -15.51
N ALA A 110 9.57 27.27 -14.98
CA ALA A 110 9.88 27.21 -13.56
C ALA A 110 8.78 27.87 -12.72
N GLN A 111 8.31 29.05 -13.14
CA GLN A 111 7.20 29.74 -12.49
C GLN A 111 5.87 29.00 -12.65
N ALA A 112 5.51 28.59 -13.87
CA ALA A 112 4.24 27.94 -14.17
C ALA A 112 4.05 26.63 -13.40
N TYR A 113 5.13 25.87 -13.20
CA TYR A 113 5.10 24.58 -12.52
C TYR A 113 5.70 24.59 -11.11
N ASN A 114 6.06 25.77 -10.59
CA ASN A 114 6.73 25.94 -9.30
C ASN A 114 7.94 25.00 -9.15
N LEU A 115 8.76 24.89 -10.21
CA LEU A 115 9.97 24.08 -10.23
C LEU A 115 11.14 24.91 -9.71
N LYS A 116 11.96 24.28 -8.86
CA LYS A 116 13.15 24.89 -8.28
C LYS A 116 14.35 23.99 -8.50
N ASP A 117 15.44 24.60 -8.92
CA ASP A 117 16.72 23.92 -9.06
C ASP A 117 17.25 23.48 -7.69
N LYS A 118 17.94 22.34 -7.70
CA LYS A 118 18.62 21.72 -6.56
C LYS A 118 20.03 21.33 -7.00
N PRO A 119 20.99 21.12 -6.08
CA PRO A 119 22.33 20.66 -6.46
C PRO A 119 22.35 19.41 -7.34
N SER A 120 21.38 18.50 -7.14
CA SER A 120 21.25 17.25 -7.90
C SER A 120 20.35 17.34 -9.14
N TRP A 121 19.70 18.49 -9.41
CA TRP A 121 18.74 18.62 -10.50
C TRP A 121 18.55 20.07 -10.93
N SER A 122 18.65 20.35 -12.24
CA SER A 122 18.25 21.64 -12.82
C SER A 122 17.26 21.48 -13.95
N LEU A 123 16.36 22.47 -14.09
CA LEU A 123 15.34 22.48 -15.15
C LEU A 123 15.97 22.46 -16.54
N ALA A 124 16.99 23.29 -16.78
CA ALA A 124 17.68 23.37 -18.07
C ALA A 124 18.25 22.01 -18.50
N ALA A 125 18.92 21.30 -17.58
CA ALA A 125 19.48 19.99 -17.87
C ALA A 125 18.38 18.93 -18.11
N ALA A 126 17.31 18.98 -17.31
CA ALA A 126 16.17 18.09 -17.49
C ALA A 126 15.50 18.28 -18.86
N ARG A 127 15.28 19.53 -19.28
CA ARG A 127 14.71 19.84 -20.61
C ARG A 127 15.59 19.36 -21.74
N LYS A 128 16.91 19.58 -21.66
CA LYS A 128 17.86 19.06 -22.67
C LYS A 128 17.78 17.54 -22.81
N LYS A 129 17.67 16.81 -21.70
CA LYS A 129 17.49 15.34 -21.72
C LYS A 129 16.17 14.94 -22.38
N VAL A 130 15.07 15.60 -22.04
CA VAL A 130 13.75 15.30 -22.60
C VAL A 130 13.66 15.68 -24.09
N GLN A 131 14.33 16.76 -24.50
CA GLN A 131 14.45 17.16 -25.90
C GLN A 131 15.23 16.13 -26.74
N ALA A 132 16.26 15.53 -26.17
CA ALA A 132 17.06 14.50 -26.83
C ALA A 132 16.36 13.13 -26.92
N ASP A 133 15.25 12.93 -26.20
CA ASP A 133 14.49 11.68 -26.17
C ASP A 133 13.31 11.72 -27.14
N ALA A 134 13.49 11.14 -28.32
CA ALA A 134 12.44 11.02 -29.33
C ALA A 134 11.22 10.20 -28.86
N ASP A 135 11.40 9.34 -27.87
CA ASP A 135 10.36 8.48 -27.31
C ASP A 135 9.78 9.02 -25.99
N ALA A 136 10.07 10.27 -25.61
CA ALA A 136 9.64 10.85 -24.34
C ALA A 136 8.13 10.68 -24.07
N LEU A 137 7.28 10.89 -25.08
CA LEU A 137 5.83 10.72 -24.94
C LEU A 137 5.40 9.28 -24.65
N LYS A 138 6.19 8.27 -25.06
CA LYS A 138 5.93 6.85 -24.76
C LYS A 138 6.22 6.49 -23.30
N LYS A 139 6.94 7.35 -22.57
CA LYS A 139 7.25 7.19 -21.14
C LYS A 139 6.14 7.71 -20.22
N ILE A 140 4.97 8.05 -20.76
CA ILE A 140 3.80 8.42 -19.96
C ILE A 140 3.02 7.14 -19.61
N HIS A 141 2.97 6.83 -18.33
CA HIS A 141 2.36 5.59 -17.84
C HIS A 141 1.36 5.87 -16.72
N PRO A 142 0.36 5.00 -16.53
CA PRO A 142 -0.44 4.99 -15.31
C PRO A 142 0.45 4.63 -14.10
N ILE A 143 0.22 5.29 -12.97
CA ILE A 143 0.87 5.04 -11.69
C ILE A 143 -0.17 4.92 -10.59
N LEU A 144 -0.03 3.93 -9.71
CA LEU A 144 -0.78 3.92 -8.46
C LEU A 144 -0.20 5.02 -7.57
N TYR A 145 -0.95 6.12 -7.45
CA TYR A 145 -0.55 7.23 -6.58
C TYR A 145 -1.02 6.94 -5.16
N ARG A 146 -2.29 6.61 -4.94
CA ARG A 146 -2.88 6.24 -3.63
C ARG A 146 -3.86 5.08 -3.81
N PRO A 147 -4.42 4.43 -2.77
CA PRO A 147 -5.33 3.30 -2.97
C PRO A 147 -6.50 3.71 -3.85
N PHE A 148 -6.71 2.96 -4.95
CA PHE A 148 -7.68 3.24 -6.02
C PHE A 148 -7.47 4.54 -6.83
N ASP A 149 -6.52 5.39 -6.46
CA ASP A 149 -6.17 6.63 -7.15
C ASP A 149 -5.01 6.39 -8.13
N VAL A 150 -5.38 5.94 -9.33
CA VAL A 150 -4.44 5.80 -10.45
C VAL A 150 -4.39 7.13 -11.20
N ARG A 151 -3.17 7.61 -11.40
CA ARG A 151 -2.84 8.88 -12.06
C ARG A 151 -1.90 8.62 -13.24
N PHE A 152 -1.51 9.65 -13.97
CA PHE A 152 -0.51 9.54 -15.03
C PHE A 152 0.81 10.16 -14.60
N ILE A 153 1.91 9.48 -14.88
CA ILE A 153 3.26 9.97 -14.61
C ILE A 153 4.05 10.08 -15.90
N PHE A 154 4.86 11.14 -16.02
CA PHE A 154 5.94 11.17 -16.99
C PHE A 154 7.17 10.45 -16.41
N TYR A 155 7.32 9.17 -16.76
CA TYR A 155 8.30 8.27 -16.17
C TYR A 155 9.68 8.37 -16.84
N HIS A 156 10.37 9.49 -16.60
CA HIS A 156 11.67 9.77 -17.20
C HIS A 156 12.69 10.18 -16.14
N GLU A 157 13.92 9.68 -16.26
CA GLU A 157 15.05 10.01 -15.36
C GLU A 157 15.41 11.50 -15.26
N ALA A 158 14.92 12.32 -16.19
CA ALA A 158 15.10 13.76 -16.17
C ALA A 158 14.15 14.43 -15.17
N VAL A 159 13.08 13.74 -14.77
CA VAL A 159 11.99 14.26 -13.94
C VAL A 159 11.85 13.45 -12.65
N ILE A 160 12.19 12.17 -12.66
CA ILE A 160 12.10 11.29 -11.49
C ILE A 160 13.45 11.23 -10.77
N GLU A 161 13.44 11.47 -9.46
CA GLU A 161 14.65 11.40 -8.62
C GLU A 161 15.11 9.96 -8.38
N ARG A 162 14.18 9.05 -8.10
CA ARG A 162 14.46 7.62 -7.90
C ARG A 162 13.49 6.76 -8.70
N PRO A 163 13.86 6.31 -9.91
CA PRO A 163 12.96 5.56 -10.76
C PRO A 163 12.77 4.11 -10.31
N ARG A 164 13.75 3.51 -9.61
CA ARG A 164 13.66 2.09 -9.17
C ARG A 164 13.48 1.12 -10.35
N LEU A 165 14.28 1.34 -11.41
CA LEU A 165 14.21 0.57 -12.65
C LEU A 165 14.47 -0.93 -12.43
N GLU A 166 15.19 -1.30 -11.37
CA GLU A 166 15.41 -2.68 -10.95
C GLU A 166 14.11 -3.47 -10.75
N VAL A 167 13.01 -2.79 -10.39
CA VAL A 167 11.70 -3.41 -10.12
C VAL A 167 10.62 -2.85 -11.03
N MET A 168 10.54 -1.53 -11.20
CA MET A 168 9.45 -0.90 -11.96
C MET A 168 9.46 -1.29 -13.44
N ARG A 169 10.60 -1.66 -14.00
CA ARG A 169 10.66 -2.19 -15.37
C ARG A 169 9.77 -3.41 -15.56
N HIS A 170 9.60 -4.25 -14.53
CA HIS A 170 8.76 -5.45 -14.59
C HIS A 170 7.28 -5.13 -14.63
N MET A 171 6.90 -3.98 -14.08
CA MET A 171 5.53 -3.46 -14.12
C MET A 171 5.24 -2.70 -15.41
N LEU A 172 6.27 -2.28 -16.15
CA LEU A 172 6.16 -1.58 -17.43
C LEU A 172 6.31 -2.51 -18.65
N ALA A 173 6.99 -3.64 -18.50
CA ALA A 173 7.33 -4.55 -19.60
C ALA A 173 6.12 -5.32 -20.17
N GLY A 174 5.03 -5.43 -19.43
CA GLY A 174 3.83 -6.15 -19.84
C GLY A 174 2.86 -6.32 -18.67
N GLU A 175 1.85 -7.17 -18.85
CA GLU A 175 0.91 -7.48 -17.79
C GLU A 175 1.62 -8.07 -16.57
N ASN A 176 1.40 -7.47 -15.40
CA ASN A 176 1.98 -7.93 -14.16
C ASN A 176 1.05 -7.57 -13.01
N LEU A 177 1.23 -8.26 -11.88
CA LEU A 177 0.60 -7.93 -10.60
C LEU A 177 1.70 -7.63 -9.60
N ALA A 178 1.43 -6.76 -8.64
CA ALA A 178 2.35 -6.53 -7.54
C ALA A 178 1.60 -6.39 -6.22
N LEU A 179 2.13 -7.02 -5.17
CA LEU A 179 1.75 -6.74 -3.80
C LEU A 179 2.49 -5.47 -3.33
N ILE A 180 1.75 -4.56 -2.71
CA ILE A 180 2.26 -3.30 -2.16
C ILE A 180 2.06 -3.31 -0.65
N LEU A 181 3.14 -3.15 0.10
CA LEU A 181 3.08 -2.99 1.56
C LEU A 181 4.36 -2.34 2.11
N PRO A 182 4.28 -1.62 3.24
CA PRO A 182 5.45 -1.05 3.89
C PRO A 182 6.17 -2.10 4.74
N LYS A 183 7.47 -1.89 4.97
CA LYS A 183 8.24 -2.69 5.94
C LYS A 183 7.90 -2.35 7.39
N ARG A 184 7.57 -1.09 7.65
CA ARG A 184 7.28 -0.55 8.99
C ARG A 184 6.12 0.40 8.90
N VAL A 185 5.33 0.50 9.95
CA VAL A 185 4.25 1.49 10.04
C VAL A 185 4.31 2.24 11.36
N GLU A 186 4.13 3.55 11.29
CA GLU A 186 4.07 4.43 12.45
C GLU A 186 2.63 4.63 12.95
N HIS A 187 1.64 4.09 12.23
CA HIS A 187 0.24 4.28 12.57
C HIS A 187 -0.15 3.50 13.83
N THR A 188 -0.77 4.21 14.78
CA THR A 188 -1.40 3.64 15.97
C THR A 188 -2.81 3.19 15.62
N GLY A 189 -3.01 1.89 15.38
CA GLY A 189 -4.30 1.30 15.03
C GLY A 189 -4.17 -0.12 14.46
N THR A 190 -5.27 -0.70 13.98
CA THR A 190 -5.25 -1.99 13.29
C THR A 190 -4.44 -1.90 12.00
N TRP A 191 -3.60 -2.91 11.73
CA TRP A 191 -2.79 -2.92 10.52
C TRP A 191 -3.66 -3.19 9.28
N GLN A 192 -3.60 -2.33 8.27
CA GLN A 192 -4.38 -2.45 7.02
C GLN A 192 -3.54 -2.08 5.79
N HIS A 193 -2.23 -2.32 5.81
CA HIS A 193 -1.26 -1.75 4.86
C HIS A 193 -0.87 -2.73 3.74
N ALA A 194 -1.85 -3.44 3.17
CA ALA A 194 -1.66 -4.27 1.98
C ALA A 194 -2.53 -3.74 0.83
N PHE A 195 -1.99 -3.69 -0.37
CA PHE A 195 -2.74 -3.36 -1.59
C PHE A 195 -2.17 -4.12 -2.78
N VAL A 196 -2.93 -4.26 -3.86
CA VAL A 196 -2.48 -4.90 -5.10
C VAL A 196 -2.61 -3.94 -6.29
N THR A 197 -1.72 -4.05 -7.26
CA THR A 197 -1.78 -3.22 -8.48
C THR A 197 -1.20 -3.93 -9.69
N HIS A 198 -1.51 -3.41 -10.87
CA HIS A 198 -0.87 -3.76 -12.14
C HIS A 198 -0.09 -2.58 -12.75
N HIS A 199 0.16 -1.54 -11.95
CA HIS A 199 0.90 -0.34 -12.36
C HIS A 199 2.19 -0.20 -11.56
N ILE A 200 3.09 0.66 -12.05
CA ILE A 200 4.17 1.20 -11.22
C ILE A 200 3.57 1.95 -10.02
N VAL A 201 4.36 2.10 -8.95
CA VAL A 201 3.86 2.67 -7.69
C VAL A 201 4.71 3.82 -7.19
N GLU A 202 4.03 4.81 -6.61
CA GLU A 202 4.63 5.85 -5.81
C GLU A 202 5.04 5.28 -4.44
N HIS A 203 6.10 5.80 -3.82
CA HIS A 203 6.67 5.22 -2.60
C HIS A 203 5.84 5.42 -1.31
N VAL A 204 4.76 6.20 -1.35
CA VAL A 204 3.82 6.49 -0.24
C VAL A 204 2.39 6.18 -0.70
N ALA A 205 2.23 5.13 -1.50
CA ALA A 205 0.96 4.74 -2.12
C ALA A 205 -0.06 4.15 -1.14
N VAL A 206 0.36 3.52 -0.06
CA VAL A 206 -0.49 2.83 0.93
C VAL A 206 -0.24 3.37 2.34
N SER A 207 1.02 3.47 2.75
CA SER A 207 1.38 4.06 4.03
C SER A 207 1.50 5.56 3.93
N LEU A 208 0.84 6.31 4.83
CA LEU A 208 0.89 7.77 4.85
C LEU A 208 2.23 8.34 5.33
N LYS A 209 2.97 7.58 6.14
CA LYS A 209 4.13 8.06 6.91
C LYS A 209 5.39 7.25 6.66
N THR A 210 5.27 6.12 5.99
CA THR A 210 6.40 5.22 5.73
C THR A 210 6.44 4.84 4.26
N ILE A 211 7.51 4.13 3.89
CA ILE A 211 7.81 3.81 2.51
C ILE A 211 7.24 2.44 2.16
N ASP A 212 6.46 2.39 1.09
CA ASP A 212 5.87 1.19 0.54
C ASP A 212 6.81 0.49 -0.43
N TYR A 213 6.84 -0.84 -0.34
CA TYR A 213 7.57 -1.74 -1.21
C TYR A 213 6.62 -2.35 -2.25
N CYS A 214 7.15 -2.52 -3.45
CA CYS A 214 6.51 -3.19 -4.57
C CYS A 214 7.15 -4.57 -4.76
N PHE A 215 6.32 -5.60 -4.70
CA PHE A 215 6.68 -6.99 -4.90
C PHE A 215 6.00 -7.49 -6.19
N PRO A 216 6.62 -7.30 -7.38
CA PRO A 216 6.06 -7.79 -8.64
C PRO A 216 5.93 -9.30 -8.61
N LEU A 217 4.86 -9.85 -9.18
CA LEU A 217 4.60 -11.29 -9.26
C LEU A 217 5.49 -11.94 -10.33
N TYR A 218 5.80 -11.21 -11.40
CA TYR A 218 6.62 -11.70 -12.50
C TYR A 218 7.84 -10.84 -12.78
N ILE A 219 8.94 -11.50 -13.14
CA ILE A 219 10.20 -10.91 -13.57
C ILE A 219 10.34 -11.10 -15.08
N TYR A 220 10.43 -9.98 -15.77
CA TYR A 220 10.62 -9.90 -17.21
C TYR A 220 12.11 -9.92 -17.60
N PRO A 221 12.45 -10.56 -18.74
CA PRO A 221 13.81 -10.53 -19.28
C PRO A 221 14.29 -9.10 -19.51
N SER A 222 15.60 -8.88 -19.39
CA SER A 222 16.24 -7.60 -19.68
C SER A 222 17.22 -7.77 -20.83
N ILE A 223 17.23 -6.79 -21.75
CA ILE A 223 18.23 -6.72 -22.84
C ILE A 223 19.66 -6.61 -22.25
N SER A 224 19.79 -6.03 -21.05
CA SER A 224 21.06 -5.90 -20.32
C SER A 224 21.46 -7.12 -19.48
N SER A 225 20.68 -8.20 -19.49
CA SER A 225 20.98 -9.46 -18.77
C SER A 225 20.84 -10.66 -19.71
N PRO A 226 21.84 -10.93 -20.57
CA PRO A 226 21.79 -11.95 -21.62
C PRO A 226 21.62 -13.39 -21.11
N ASN A 227 21.83 -13.64 -19.82
CA ASN A 227 21.74 -14.97 -19.22
C ASN A 227 20.29 -15.44 -18.99
N MET A 228 19.27 -14.63 -19.31
CA MET A 228 17.90 -15.14 -19.44
C MET A 228 17.69 -15.68 -20.86
N PHE A 229 18.05 -16.95 -21.07
CA PHE A 229 17.74 -17.71 -22.28
C PHE A 229 16.22 -17.92 -22.50
N HIS A 230 15.38 -17.44 -21.57
CA HIS A 230 13.92 -17.48 -21.66
C HIS A 230 13.38 -16.13 -22.14
N GLN A 231 12.73 -16.12 -23.31
CA GLN A 231 11.94 -14.98 -23.79
C GLN A 231 10.66 -14.74 -22.97
N SER A 232 10.28 -15.67 -22.10
CA SER A 232 9.10 -15.60 -21.23
C SER A 232 9.43 -15.01 -19.86
N ARG A 233 8.48 -14.27 -19.28
CA ARG A 233 8.53 -13.83 -17.87
C ARG A 233 8.60 -15.04 -16.93
N GLN A 234 9.22 -14.88 -15.76
CA GLN A 234 9.35 -15.91 -14.73
C GLN A 234 8.67 -15.46 -13.43
N PRO A 235 8.10 -16.36 -12.61
CA PRO A 235 7.55 -16.00 -11.30
C PRO A 235 8.64 -15.42 -10.38
N ASN A 236 8.31 -14.35 -9.66
CA ASN A 236 9.15 -13.79 -8.60
C ASN A 236 8.87 -14.48 -7.26
N LEU A 237 8.99 -15.80 -7.24
CA LEU A 237 8.81 -16.59 -6.04
C LEU A 237 10.14 -17.26 -5.68
N ALA A 238 10.47 -17.33 -4.40
CA ALA A 238 11.64 -18.06 -3.95
C ALA A 238 11.61 -19.52 -4.44
N ASP A 239 12.73 -20.00 -4.98
CA ASP A 239 12.82 -21.28 -5.71
C ASP A 239 12.26 -22.48 -4.91
N GLY A 240 12.42 -22.47 -3.59
CA GLY A 240 11.93 -23.54 -2.71
C GLY A 240 10.44 -23.44 -2.32
N LEU A 241 9.74 -22.36 -2.64
CA LEU A 241 8.37 -22.13 -2.19
C LEU A 241 7.38 -23.07 -2.91
N LEU A 242 7.32 -23.03 -4.24
CA LEU A 242 6.39 -23.86 -5.01
C LEU A 242 6.63 -25.36 -4.82
N PRO A 243 7.87 -25.88 -4.78
CA PRO A 243 8.12 -27.29 -4.46
C PRO A 243 7.59 -27.70 -3.08
N LYS A 244 7.78 -26.87 -2.05
CA LYS A 244 7.27 -27.13 -0.70
C LYS A 244 5.75 -27.18 -0.66
N LEU A 245 5.08 -26.21 -1.28
CA LEU A 245 3.61 -26.20 -1.36
C LEU A 245 3.10 -27.38 -2.18
N SER A 246 3.79 -27.74 -3.27
CA SER A 246 3.41 -28.89 -4.09
C SER A 246 3.51 -30.22 -3.35
N ALA A 247 4.54 -30.38 -2.53
CA ALA A 247 4.71 -31.57 -1.70
C ALA A 247 3.65 -31.65 -0.59
N ALA A 248 3.31 -30.52 0.02
CA ALA A 248 2.30 -30.45 1.08
C ALA A 248 0.88 -30.70 0.57
N TYR A 249 0.52 -30.16 -0.60
CA TYR A 249 -0.87 -30.16 -1.07
C TYR A 249 -1.19 -31.24 -2.10
N GLY A 250 -0.19 -31.92 -2.66
CA GLY A 250 -0.38 -32.88 -3.75
C GLY A 250 -0.75 -32.26 -5.10
N PHE A 251 -0.67 -30.92 -5.22
CA PHE A 251 -0.80 -30.16 -6.46
C PHE A 251 0.11 -28.94 -6.41
N THR A 252 0.55 -28.42 -7.55
CA THR A 252 1.37 -27.20 -7.60
C THR A 252 0.49 -25.97 -7.76
N PRO A 253 0.41 -25.05 -6.77
CA PRO A 253 -0.30 -23.80 -6.93
C PRO A 253 0.36 -22.91 -8.00
N SER A 254 -0.45 -22.16 -8.73
CA SER A 254 0.03 -21.09 -9.61
C SER A 254 0.59 -19.90 -8.80
N PRO A 255 1.47 -19.07 -9.38
CA PRO A 255 1.94 -17.85 -8.72
C PRO A 255 0.80 -16.91 -8.29
N GLU A 256 -0.26 -16.81 -9.11
CA GLU A 256 -1.45 -16.03 -8.80
C GLU A 256 -2.21 -16.59 -7.58
N GLU A 257 -2.33 -17.90 -7.44
CA GLU A 257 -2.95 -18.53 -6.26
C GLU A 257 -2.13 -18.29 -4.99
N VAL A 258 -0.79 -18.33 -5.09
CA VAL A 258 0.10 -18.00 -3.97
C VAL A 258 -0.09 -16.53 -3.56
N LEU A 259 -0.07 -15.60 -4.51
CA LEU A 259 -0.31 -14.18 -4.24
C LEU A 259 -1.70 -13.95 -3.63
N ALA A 260 -2.72 -14.61 -4.17
CA ALA A 260 -4.08 -14.52 -3.67
C ALA A 260 -4.20 -15.05 -2.24
N TYR A 261 -3.59 -16.20 -1.92
CA TYR A 261 -3.55 -16.73 -0.57
C TYR A 261 -2.89 -15.75 0.41
N ILE A 262 -1.72 -15.20 0.05
CA ILE A 262 -1.03 -14.17 0.84
C ILE A 262 -1.95 -12.98 1.06
N TYR A 263 -2.62 -12.50 0.01
CA TYR A 263 -3.54 -11.37 0.10
C TYR A 263 -4.73 -11.66 1.02
N ALA A 264 -5.28 -12.87 1.00
CA ALA A 264 -6.36 -13.29 1.89
C ALA A 264 -5.92 -13.24 3.37
N ILE A 265 -4.75 -13.81 3.69
CA ILE A 265 -4.18 -13.76 5.06
C ILE A 265 -3.97 -12.32 5.50
N LEU A 266 -3.38 -11.50 4.63
CA LEU A 266 -3.17 -10.07 4.89
C LEU A 266 -4.48 -9.30 5.03
N TYR A 267 -5.64 -9.90 4.73
CA TYR A 267 -6.97 -9.34 4.89
C TYR A 267 -7.81 -9.93 6.02
N SER A 268 -7.32 -10.96 6.71
CA SER A 268 -7.93 -11.50 7.94
C SER A 268 -7.85 -10.48 9.10
N PRO A 269 -8.98 -9.94 9.62
CA PRO A 269 -8.98 -9.15 10.85
C PRO A 269 -8.28 -9.87 12.02
N THR A 270 -8.58 -11.15 12.24
CA THR A 270 -7.98 -11.94 13.33
C THR A 270 -6.46 -12.00 13.22
N TYR A 271 -5.90 -12.28 12.04
CA TYR A 271 -4.45 -12.28 11.82
C TYR A 271 -3.85 -10.88 12.09
N ARG A 272 -4.48 -9.81 11.57
CA ARG A 272 -4.04 -8.42 11.73
C ARG A 272 -4.03 -7.96 13.18
N GLU A 273 -5.02 -8.36 13.96
CA GLU A 273 -5.14 -8.03 15.38
C GLU A 273 -4.15 -8.82 16.22
N THR A 274 -4.08 -10.14 15.99
CA THR A 274 -3.18 -11.05 16.71
C THR A 274 -1.71 -10.64 16.56
N TYR A 275 -1.29 -10.26 15.36
CA TYR A 275 0.11 -9.92 15.05
C TYR A 275 0.33 -8.42 14.81
N ALA A 276 -0.54 -7.57 15.37
CA ALA A 276 -0.49 -6.12 15.15
C ALA A 276 0.86 -5.51 15.52
N GLN A 277 1.54 -6.02 16.55
CA GLN A 277 2.83 -5.50 16.99
C GLN A 277 3.97 -5.89 16.04
N GLU A 278 3.92 -7.09 15.48
CA GLU A 278 4.90 -7.64 14.54
C GLU A 278 4.76 -6.98 13.16
N LEU A 279 3.52 -6.86 12.67
CA LEU A 279 3.19 -6.20 11.40
C LEU A 279 3.58 -4.70 11.38
N ARG A 280 3.80 -4.08 12.55
CA ARG A 280 4.24 -2.68 12.65
C ARG A 280 5.73 -2.46 12.41
N ILE A 281 6.55 -3.48 12.65
CA ILE A 281 8.01 -3.31 12.79
C ILE A 281 8.82 -3.99 11.68
N ASP A 282 8.21 -4.94 10.97
CA ASP A 282 8.84 -5.67 9.88
C ASP A 282 7.81 -6.18 8.86
N PHE A 283 8.29 -6.77 7.77
CA PHE A 283 7.42 -7.36 6.76
C PHE A 283 6.54 -8.48 7.33
N PRO A 284 5.27 -8.60 6.87
CA PRO A 284 4.39 -9.67 7.30
C PRO A 284 4.98 -11.06 7.03
N ARG A 285 4.78 -11.99 7.97
CA ARG A 285 5.10 -13.42 7.82
C ARG A 285 3.83 -14.22 7.63
N ILE A 286 3.79 -15.08 6.61
CA ILE A 286 2.54 -15.69 6.13
C ILE A 286 2.43 -17.14 6.59
N PRO A 287 1.47 -17.49 7.46
CA PRO A 287 1.13 -18.88 7.74
C PRO A 287 0.51 -19.53 6.51
N PHE A 288 1.14 -20.58 5.98
CA PHE A 288 0.50 -21.44 4.99
C PHE A 288 -0.26 -22.57 5.70
N ALA A 289 -1.54 -22.74 5.36
CA ALA A 289 -2.34 -23.84 5.87
C ALA A 289 -1.71 -25.19 5.47
N ALA A 290 -1.77 -26.19 6.34
CA ALA A 290 -1.32 -27.54 6.01
C ALA A 290 -2.24 -28.27 5.04
N ASP A 291 -3.53 -27.91 5.03
CA ASP A 291 -4.54 -28.49 4.16
C ASP A 291 -4.63 -27.71 2.82
N GLY A 292 -4.48 -28.43 1.72
CA GLY A 292 -4.55 -27.88 0.36
C GLY A 292 -5.94 -27.36 -0.04
N ASP A 293 -7.02 -27.88 0.53
CA ASP A 293 -8.36 -27.38 0.28
C ASP A 293 -8.63 -26.07 1.03
N ILE A 294 -8.09 -25.92 2.25
CA ILE A 294 -8.09 -24.65 2.96
C ILE A 294 -7.27 -23.61 2.19
N PHE A 295 -6.10 -23.99 1.65
CA PHE A 295 -5.32 -23.13 0.77
C PHE A 295 -6.16 -22.64 -0.42
N ARG A 296 -6.85 -23.53 -1.13
CA ARG A 296 -7.68 -23.16 -2.29
C ARG A 296 -8.85 -22.24 -1.92
N GLN A 297 -9.52 -22.50 -0.79
CA GLN A 297 -10.62 -21.65 -0.33
C GLN A 297 -10.13 -20.23 -0.03
N MET A 298 -9.03 -20.11 0.72
CA MET A 298 -8.39 -18.83 1.04
C MET A 298 -7.88 -18.13 -0.23
N ALA A 299 -7.21 -18.84 -1.13
CA ALA A 299 -6.75 -18.30 -2.41
C ALA A 299 -7.92 -17.81 -3.27
N ASN A 300 -9.07 -18.50 -3.28
CA ASN A 300 -10.24 -18.05 -4.02
C ASN A 300 -10.83 -16.75 -3.44
N LEU A 301 -10.89 -16.61 -2.11
CA LEU A 301 -11.32 -15.35 -1.46
C LEU A 301 -10.31 -14.22 -1.72
N GLY A 302 -9.02 -14.53 -1.67
CA GLY A 302 -7.95 -13.60 -2.01
C GLY A 302 -8.01 -13.13 -3.46
N ARG A 303 -8.33 -14.02 -4.40
CA ARG A 303 -8.52 -13.66 -5.81
C ARG A 303 -9.70 -12.72 -5.99
N GLN A 304 -10.83 -12.99 -5.33
CA GLN A 304 -11.96 -12.06 -5.30
C GLN A 304 -11.54 -10.69 -4.77
N LEU A 305 -10.78 -10.62 -3.67
CA LEU A 305 -10.24 -9.36 -3.16
C LEU A 305 -9.32 -8.67 -4.17
N ILE A 306 -8.43 -9.39 -4.85
CA ILE A 306 -7.56 -8.83 -5.89
C ILE A 306 -8.40 -8.22 -7.01
N ASP A 307 -9.40 -8.96 -7.51
CA ASP A 307 -10.25 -8.49 -8.60
C ASP A 307 -11.08 -7.26 -8.20
N LEU A 308 -11.58 -7.19 -6.97
CA LEU A 308 -12.24 -6.00 -6.43
C LEU A 308 -11.28 -4.80 -6.39
N TYR A 309 -10.03 -5.01 -5.97
CA TYR A 309 -9.06 -3.93 -5.77
C TYR A 309 -8.46 -3.41 -7.07
N LEU A 310 -8.45 -4.26 -8.09
CA LEU A 310 -8.16 -3.88 -9.47
C LEU A 310 -9.40 -3.35 -10.21
N LEU A 311 -10.56 -3.30 -9.55
CA LEU A 311 -11.86 -2.89 -10.10
C LEU A 311 -12.27 -3.70 -11.35
N ARG A 312 -11.95 -5.00 -11.37
CA ARG A 312 -12.23 -5.95 -12.46
C ARG A 312 -13.57 -6.68 -12.30
N ASP A 313 -13.92 -7.09 -11.08
CA ASP A 313 -15.23 -7.68 -10.78
C ASP A 313 -16.22 -6.59 -10.39
N LEU A 314 -17.24 -6.41 -11.24
CA LEU A 314 -18.22 -5.31 -11.19
C LEU A 314 -19.64 -5.83 -11.04
N SER A 315 -19.82 -7.11 -10.73
CA SER A 315 -21.11 -7.79 -10.74
C SER A 315 -22.10 -7.26 -9.68
N ASN A 316 -21.66 -6.46 -8.71
CA ASN A 316 -22.54 -5.93 -7.67
C ASN A 316 -22.23 -4.48 -7.25
N THR A 317 -22.52 -3.49 -8.11
CA THR A 317 -22.59 -2.07 -7.72
C THR A 317 -23.96 -1.68 -7.13
N ALA A 318 -24.80 -2.66 -6.77
CA ALA A 318 -26.14 -2.39 -6.28
C ALA A 318 -26.07 -1.60 -4.96
N GLY A 319 -26.76 -0.46 -4.90
CA GLY A 319 -26.92 0.34 -3.69
C GLY A 319 -26.23 1.71 -3.73
N VAL A 320 -25.07 1.83 -4.38
CA VAL A 320 -24.36 3.12 -4.45
C VAL A 320 -24.72 3.88 -5.73
N LYS A 321 -25.21 5.12 -5.58
CA LYS A 321 -25.64 5.95 -6.71
C LYS A 321 -25.12 7.37 -6.60
N TYR A 322 -24.85 8.00 -7.73
CA TYR A 322 -24.54 9.42 -7.83
C TYR A 322 -25.80 10.18 -8.26
N GLN A 323 -26.25 11.12 -7.43
CA GLN A 323 -27.58 11.73 -7.51
C GLN A 323 -27.50 13.25 -7.40
N GLY A 324 -28.64 13.91 -7.68
CA GLY A 324 -28.80 15.36 -7.59
C GLY A 324 -28.81 16.05 -8.95
N GLN A 325 -29.06 17.36 -8.94
CA GLN A 325 -29.17 18.21 -10.15
C GLN A 325 -28.37 19.48 -9.92
N GLY A 326 -27.51 19.87 -10.87
CA GLY A 326 -26.62 21.02 -10.73
C GLY A 326 -25.16 20.68 -11.00
N SER A 327 -24.25 21.40 -10.35
CA SER A 327 -22.81 21.35 -10.63
C SER A 327 -22.18 20.01 -10.21
N ASP A 328 -21.32 19.43 -11.05
CA ASP A 328 -20.49 18.27 -10.70
C ASP A 328 -19.16 18.67 -10.04
N ARG A 329 -18.97 19.96 -9.74
CA ARG A 329 -17.74 20.46 -9.10
C ARG A 329 -17.64 19.99 -7.65
N ILE A 330 -16.50 19.40 -7.29
CA ILE A 330 -16.23 18.95 -5.92
C ILE A 330 -15.76 20.15 -5.09
N GLU A 331 -16.52 20.52 -4.06
CA GLU A 331 -16.29 21.74 -3.28
C GLU A 331 -16.14 21.44 -1.79
N ASN A 332 -17.10 20.71 -1.23
CA ASN A 332 -17.13 20.37 0.18
C ASN A 332 -17.62 18.93 0.35
N VAL A 333 -16.69 18.04 0.74
CA VAL A 333 -16.98 16.63 0.98
C VAL A 333 -17.55 16.49 2.38
N ARG A 334 -18.81 16.08 2.49
CA ARG A 334 -19.49 15.87 3.78
C ARG A 334 -20.23 14.55 3.78
N TYR A 335 -19.95 13.71 4.78
CA TYR A 335 -20.69 12.49 5.03
C TYR A 335 -21.78 12.73 6.08
N ASP A 336 -22.99 12.23 5.81
CA ASP A 336 -24.09 12.13 6.76
C ASP A 336 -24.39 10.63 7.03
N PRO A 337 -24.04 10.12 8.23
CA PRO A 337 -24.25 8.72 8.57
C PRO A 337 -25.74 8.35 8.70
N SER A 338 -26.63 9.31 8.96
CA SER A 338 -28.06 9.04 9.13
C SER A 338 -28.76 8.72 7.82
N SER A 339 -28.31 9.33 6.72
CA SER A 339 -28.82 9.10 5.37
C SER A 339 -27.89 8.24 4.50
N GLY A 340 -26.67 7.95 4.95
CA GLY A 340 -25.66 7.25 4.18
C GLY A 340 -25.22 8.03 2.93
N ARG A 341 -25.22 9.37 3.02
CA ARG A 341 -24.93 10.26 1.89
C ARG A 341 -23.57 10.94 2.03
N VAL A 342 -22.82 10.99 0.93
CA VAL A 342 -21.60 11.78 0.79
C VAL A 342 -21.86 12.90 -0.22
N SER A 343 -22.10 14.11 0.28
CA SER A 343 -22.25 15.31 -0.56
C SER A 343 -20.88 15.77 -1.06
N ILE A 344 -20.80 16.17 -2.33
CA ILE A 344 -19.61 16.82 -2.90
C ILE A 344 -19.76 18.35 -2.98
N ASN A 345 -21.01 18.83 -2.98
CA ASN A 345 -21.45 20.22 -2.93
C ASN A 345 -22.92 20.26 -2.48
N ALA A 346 -23.62 21.40 -2.66
CA ALA A 346 -25.04 21.54 -2.29
C ALA A 346 -26.01 20.77 -3.22
N ASP A 347 -25.60 20.51 -4.45
CA ASP A 347 -26.44 20.01 -5.55
C ASP A 347 -26.37 18.49 -5.71
N LYS A 348 -25.18 17.92 -5.50
CA LYS A 348 -24.82 16.54 -5.88
C LYS A 348 -24.24 15.75 -4.71
N TYR A 349 -24.60 14.47 -4.66
CA TYR A 349 -24.15 13.55 -3.61
C TYR A 349 -24.11 12.10 -4.10
N PHE A 350 -23.33 11.28 -3.40
CA PHE A 350 -23.43 9.83 -3.46
C PHE A 350 -24.34 9.33 -2.34
N GLU A 351 -25.22 8.38 -2.62
CA GLU A 351 -26.05 7.70 -1.62
C GLU A 351 -25.72 6.21 -1.56
N GLY A 352 -26.13 5.53 -0.48
CA GLY A 352 -25.85 4.11 -0.25
C GLY A 352 -24.47 3.83 0.34
N ILE A 353 -23.84 4.84 0.96
CA ILE A 353 -22.54 4.70 1.64
C ILE A 353 -22.79 4.41 3.12
N THR A 354 -22.53 3.17 3.55
CA THR A 354 -22.65 2.81 4.97
C THR A 354 -21.50 3.40 5.81
N PRO A 355 -21.66 3.52 7.13
CA PRO A 355 -20.59 4.01 8.00
C PRO A 355 -19.30 3.18 7.90
N GLU A 356 -19.42 1.87 7.75
CA GLU A 356 -18.29 0.95 7.60
C GLU A 356 -17.54 1.19 6.29
N MET A 357 -18.25 1.46 5.20
CA MET A 357 -17.63 1.83 3.91
C MET A 357 -16.93 3.18 4.01
N TRP A 358 -17.56 4.16 4.66
CA TRP A 358 -17.02 5.50 4.82
C TRP A 358 -15.74 5.50 5.66
N GLU A 359 -15.74 4.77 6.78
CA GLU A 359 -14.60 4.66 7.70
C GLU A 359 -13.53 3.65 7.25
N TYR A 360 -13.79 2.90 6.16
CA TYR A 360 -12.84 1.90 5.67
C TYR A 360 -11.51 2.54 5.27
N ARG A 361 -10.43 1.99 5.82
CA ARG A 361 -9.07 2.45 5.61
C ARG A 361 -8.23 1.42 4.90
N ILE A 362 -7.34 1.91 4.04
CA ILE A 362 -6.25 1.15 3.46
C ILE A 362 -4.97 1.91 3.79
N GLY A 363 -4.12 1.26 4.55
CA GLY A 363 -3.00 1.87 5.24
C GLY A 363 -3.45 3.10 6.03
N GLY A 364 -2.93 4.27 5.67
CA GLY A 364 -3.29 5.53 6.34
C GLY A 364 -4.55 6.21 5.81
N TYR A 365 -5.10 5.76 4.69
CA TYR A 365 -6.08 6.51 3.91
C TYR A 365 -7.50 6.02 4.16
N GLN A 366 -8.38 6.91 4.63
CA GLN A 366 -9.83 6.70 4.55
C GLN A 366 -10.25 6.85 3.10
N VAL A 367 -10.52 5.73 2.43
CA VAL A 367 -10.42 5.59 0.98
C VAL A 367 -11.39 6.52 0.25
N LEU A 368 -12.67 6.45 0.61
CA LEU A 368 -13.73 7.22 -0.01
C LEU A 368 -13.55 8.73 0.22
N GLU A 369 -13.25 9.12 1.45
CA GLU A 369 -13.02 10.53 1.79
C GLU A 369 -11.80 11.10 1.04
N LYS A 370 -10.66 10.38 1.08
CA LYS A 370 -9.41 10.83 0.47
C LYS A 370 -9.55 11.02 -1.04
N TYR A 371 -10.23 10.09 -1.71
CA TYR A 371 -10.41 10.15 -3.17
C TYR A 371 -11.09 11.45 -3.62
N LEU A 372 -12.14 11.88 -2.89
CA LEU A 372 -12.88 13.12 -3.16
C LEU A 372 -12.09 14.36 -2.72
N LYS A 373 -11.48 14.32 -1.52
CA LYS A 373 -10.68 15.45 -1.00
C LYS A 373 -9.55 15.84 -1.94
N ASP A 374 -8.86 14.86 -2.53
CA ASP A 374 -7.77 15.11 -3.48
C ASP A 374 -8.23 15.71 -4.81
N ARG A 375 -9.52 15.62 -5.11
CA ARG A 375 -10.15 16.16 -6.31
C ARG A 375 -10.93 17.44 -6.04
N LYS A 376 -10.83 18.02 -4.83
CA LYS A 376 -11.46 19.29 -4.51
C LYS A 376 -11.06 20.38 -5.51
N GLY A 377 -12.05 21.10 -6.02
CA GLY A 377 -11.91 22.12 -7.06
C GLY A 377 -12.05 21.59 -8.48
N ARG A 378 -11.96 20.27 -8.70
CA ARG A 378 -12.16 19.61 -10.00
C ARG A 378 -13.63 19.23 -10.21
N GLN A 379 -13.96 18.92 -11.46
CA GLN A 379 -15.23 18.29 -11.81
C GLN A 379 -15.19 16.80 -11.43
N MET A 380 -16.33 16.24 -11.03
CA MET A 380 -16.51 14.80 -10.86
C MET A 380 -16.64 14.14 -12.24
N ASP A 381 -15.52 13.98 -12.92
CA ASP A 381 -15.48 13.47 -14.30
C ASP A 381 -15.82 11.98 -14.41
N ASP A 382 -15.60 11.22 -13.33
CA ASP A 382 -15.80 9.77 -13.28
C ASP A 382 -16.48 9.32 -11.97
N PRO A 383 -17.79 9.62 -11.80
CA PRO A 383 -18.55 9.18 -10.64
C PRO A 383 -18.68 7.65 -10.60
N VAL A 384 -18.62 6.98 -11.75
CA VAL A 384 -18.73 5.52 -11.87
C VAL A 384 -17.55 4.86 -11.15
N ARG A 385 -16.32 5.37 -11.30
CA ARG A 385 -15.17 4.85 -10.56
C ARG A 385 -15.33 4.97 -9.06
N TYR A 386 -15.86 6.09 -8.56
CA TYR A 386 -16.13 6.24 -7.13
C TYR A 386 -17.18 5.23 -6.63
N ILE A 387 -18.25 5.02 -7.39
CA ILE A 387 -19.27 3.98 -7.12
C ILE A 387 -18.62 2.59 -7.05
N ARG A 388 -17.72 2.27 -8.00
CA ARG A 388 -17.01 0.98 -8.03
C ARG A 388 -16.09 0.78 -6.83
N ILE A 389 -15.38 1.84 -6.41
CA ILE A 389 -14.56 1.79 -5.19
C ILE A 389 -15.44 1.49 -3.98
N ALA A 390 -16.56 2.22 -3.83
CA ALA A 390 -17.49 2.00 -2.73
C ALA A 390 -18.04 0.55 -2.72
N ALA A 391 -18.46 0.04 -3.88
CA ALA A 391 -18.91 -1.35 -4.01
C ALA A 391 -17.80 -2.37 -3.66
N ALA A 392 -16.56 -2.12 -4.09
CA ALA A 392 -15.42 -2.96 -3.75
C ALA A 392 -15.19 -3.01 -2.23
N LEU A 393 -15.29 -1.87 -1.53
CA LEU A 393 -15.16 -1.82 -0.07
C LEU A 393 -16.29 -2.55 0.64
N ALA A 394 -17.54 -2.40 0.18
CA ALA A 394 -18.68 -3.14 0.72
C ALA A 394 -18.46 -4.66 0.63
N ARG A 395 -18.06 -5.15 -0.56
CA ARG A 395 -17.81 -6.58 -0.77
C ARG A 395 -16.57 -7.07 -0.01
N THR A 396 -15.57 -6.20 0.17
CA THR A 396 -14.40 -6.51 1.01
C THR A 396 -14.81 -6.87 2.43
N LEU A 397 -15.73 -6.11 3.03
CA LEU A 397 -16.21 -6.37 4.38
C LEU A 397 -16.82 -7.77 4.52
N ASP A 398 -17.56 -8.23 3.51
CA ASP A 398 -18.13 -9.59 3.50
C ASP A 398 -17.04 -10.67 3.36
N ILE A 399 -16.11 -10.48 2.40
CA ILE A 399 -15.03 -11.44 2.17
C ILE A 399 -14.12 -11.54 3.40
N GLN A 400 -13.84 -10.44 4.09
CA GLN A 400 -13.06 -10.46 5.32
C GLN A 400 -13.70 -11.33 6.41
N LYS A 401 -15.03 -11.32 6.55
CA LYS A 401 -15.75 -12.21 7.48
C LYS A 401 -15.58 -13.68 7.09
N SER A 402 -15.68 -14.00 5.80
CA SER A 402 -15.47 -15.36 5.29
C SER A 402 -14.03 -15.84 5.52
N ILE A 403 -13.06 -14.98 5.24
CA ILE A 403 -11.63 -15.23 5.50
C ILE A 403 -11.41 -15.54 6.98
N ASP A 404 -11.92 -14.71 7.88
CA ASP A 404 -11.72 -14.91 9.32
C ASP A 404 -12.36 -16.18 9.85
N THR A 405 -13.53 -16.53 9.32
CA THR A 405 -14.18 -17.80 9.65
C THR A 405 -13.28 -18.99 9.32
N ILE A 406 -12.65 -18.98 8.13
CA ILE A 406 -11.72 -20.05 7.72
C ILE A 406 -10.45 -19.99 8.56
N TYR A 407 -9.87 -18.80 8.75
CA TYR A 407 -8.62 -18.60 9.48
C TYR A 407 -8.71 -19.10 10.93
N LEU A 408 -9.80 -18.79 11.65
CA LEU A 408 -10.03 -19.24 13.02
C LEU A 408 -10.21 -20.76 13.13
N ASN A 409 -10.84 -21.39 12.14
CA ASN A 409 -11.00 -22.85 12.13
C ASN A 409 -9.69 -23.60 11.84
N CYS A 410 -8.66 -22.90 11.37
CA CYS A 410 -7.38 -23.48 10.96
C CYS A 410 -6.20 -23.02 11.83
N SER A 411 -6.40 -22.06 12.74
CA SER A 411 -5.34 -21.46 13.55
C SER A 411 -4.76 -22.50 14.52
N GLY A 412 -3.69 -23.17 14.10
CA GLY A 412 -3.02 -24.25 14.83
C GLY A 412 -2.30 -25.27 13.94
N ILE A 413 -2.61 -25.33 12.64
CA ILE A 413 -2.01 -26.30 11.71
C ILE A 413 -1.43 -25.56 10.48
N CYS A 414 -0.24 -24.99 10.65
CA CYS A 414 0.52 -24.35 9.58
C CYS A 414 1.69 -25.23 9.14
N LEU A 415 2.10 -25.11 7.86
CA LEU A 415 3.25 -25.80 7.27
C LEU A 415 4.61 -25.30 7.80
#